data_AF-D7FI66-F1
#
_entry.id   AF-D7FI66-F1
#
_cell.length_a   1.000
_cell.length_b   1.000
_cell.length_c   1.000
_cell.angle_alpha   90.00
_cell.angle_beta   90.00
_cell.angle_gamma   90.00
#
_symmetry.space_group_name_H-M   'P 1'
#
loop_
_entity.id
_entity.type
_entity.pdbx_description
1 polymer ?
#
loop_
_entity_poly.entity_id
_entity_poly.type
_entity_poly.pdbx_seq_one_letter_code
_entity_poly.pdbx_strand_id
1 'polypeptide(L)'
;MLYVIKGEQVRVAFVEENGGEGAVVNDLAQGDVAFFPQGLIHYQQNLDCEPATFLAALNNDDPGAVTITTRFFELPTEAIQASLNFEEPALQKLIESLPDAPAAARQQCLQRCGMAEPGNDFSYDYTYDDDTKDSKDSGDEY
;
A
#
# COMPACT_ATOMS: atom_id res chain seq x y z
N MET A 1 -0.39 6.23 -11.24
CA MET A 1 0.38 5.39 -12.20
C MET A 1 1.65 4.94 -11.53
N LEU A 2 2.13 3.73 -11.84
CA LEU A 2 3.45 3.23 -11.43
C LEU A 2 4.29 2.91 -12.66
N TYR A 3 5.55 3.34 -12.66
CA TYR A 3 6.55 3.04 -13.68
C TYR A 3 7.76 2.35 -13.05
N VAL A 4 8.17 1.20 -13.57
CA VAL A 4 9.31 0.44 -13.03
C VAL A 4 10.62 1.01 -13.57
N ILE A 5 11.41 1.63 -12.70
CA ILE A 5 12.76 2.15 -13.02
C ILE A 5 13.78 1.00 -13.05
N LYS A 6 13.68 0.07 -12.11
CA LYS A 6 14.57 -1.10 -11.98
C LYS A 6 13.82 -2.26 -11.31
N GLY A 7 14.02 -3.48 -11.80
CA GLY A 7 13.41 -4.71 -11.28
C GLY A 7 12.89 -5.57 -12.42
N GLU A 8 12.90 -6.89 -12.25
CA GLU A 8 12.51 -7.82 -13.31
C GLU A 8 11.11 -8.40 -13.08
N GLN A 9 10.68 -8.54 -11.82
CA GLN A 9 9.37 -9.08 -11.47
C GLN A 9 8.70 -8.29 -10.32
N VAL A 10 8.01 -7.20 -10.67
CA VAL A 10 7.12 -6.47 -9.76
C VAL A 10 5.67 -6.86 -10.06
N ARG A 11 5.06 -7.65 -9.19
CA ARG A 11 3.63 -7.98 -9.31
C ARG A 11 2.80 -6.83 -8.76
N VAL A 12 1.85 -6.38 -9.56
CA VAL A 12 0.82 -5.44 -9.13
C VAL A 12 -0.55 -6.07 -9.31
N ALA A 13 -1.49 -5.69 -8.46
CA ALA A 13 -2.89 -5.97 -8.73
C ALA A 13 -3.78 -4.88 -8.18
N PHE A 14 -4.96 -4.75 -8.76
CA PHE A 14 -6.09 -4.05 -8.18
C PHE A 14 -7.35 -4.89 -8.31
N VAL A 15 -8.35 -4.64 -7.46
CA VAL A 15 -9.69 -5.23 -7.58
C VAL A 15 -10.65 -4.17 -8.11
N GLU A 16 -11.43 -4.56 -9.12
CA GLU A 16 -12.51 -3.73 -9.66
C GLU A 16 -13.66 -3.56 -8.65
N GLU A 17 -14.50 -2.57 -8.90
CA GLU A 17 -15.67 -2.29 -8.07
C GLU A 17 -16.72 -3.41 -8.11
N ASN A 18 -17.74 -3.29 -7.24
CA ASN A 18 -18.85 -4.23 -7.20
C ASN A 18 -19.54 -4.34 -8.57
N GLY A 19 -19.57 -5.56 -9.13
CA GLY A 19 -20.10 -5.84 -10.45
C GLY A 19 -19.04 -5.94 -11.56
N GLY A 20 -17.76 -5.69 -11.24
CA GLY A 20 -16.62 -5.91 -12.12
C GLY A 20 -16.22 -7.38 -12.29
N GLU A 21 -15.17 -7.63 -13.06
CA GLU A 21 -14.64 -8.97 -13.38
C GLU A 21 -13.66 -9.49 -12.32
N GLY A 22 -13.28 -8.65 -11.36
CA GLY A 22 -12.56 -9.04 -10.15
C GLY A 22 -11.17 -8.44 -10.08
N ALA A 23 -10.17 -9.26 -9.76
CA ALA A 23 -8.79 -8.78 -9.61
C ALA A 23 -8.04 -8.78 -10.94
N VAL A 24 -7.52 -7.63 -11.33
CA VAL A 24 -6.58 -7.47 -12.44
C VAL A 24 -5.17 -7.60 -11.88
N VAL A 25 -4.40 -8.59 -12.36
CA VAL A 25 -3.05 -8.89 -11.87
C VAL A 25 -2.07 -8.81 -13.04
N ASN A 26 -0.97 -8.08 -12.86
CA ASN A 26 0.10 -7.94 -13.85
C ASN A 26 1.47 -8.12 -13.20
N ASP A 27 2.39 -8.75 -13.93
CA ASP A 27 3.81 -8.77 -13.59
C ASP A 27 4.53 -7.75 -14.47
N LEU A 28 5.25 -6.82 -13.85
CA LEU A 28 5.94 -5.72 -14.50
C LEU A 28 7.45 -5.93 -14.43
N ALA A 29 8.13 -5.69 -15.55
CA ALA A 29 9.58 -5.59 -15.63
C ALA A 29 10.01 -4.12 -15.81
N GLN A 30 11.32 -3.89 -15.85
CA GLN A 30 11.89 -2.57 -16.07
C GLN A 30 11.32 -1.93 -17.35
N GLY A 31 10.82 -0.70 -17.23
CA GLY A 31 10.20 0.05 -18.32
C GLY A 31 8.69 -0.13 -18.43
N ASP A 32 8.10 -1.10 -17.73
CA ASP A 32 6.65 -1.29 -17.74
C ASP A 32 5.92 -0.26 -16.88
N VAL A 33 4.66 -0.03 -17.25
CA VAL A 33 3.75 0.90 -16.59
C VAL A 33 2.49 0.16 -16.15
N ALA A 34 2.02 0.47 -14.94
CA ALA A 34 0.68 0.10 -14.49
C ALA A 34 -0.14 1.34 -14.10
N PHE A 35 -1.43 1.27 -14.43
CA PHE A 35 -2.43 2.25 -14.00
C PHE A 35 -3.26 1.68 -12.86
N PHE A 36 -3.44 2.49 -11.83
CA PHE A 36 -4.34 2.21 -10.70
C PHE A 36 -5.44 3.27 -10.71
N PRO A 37 -6.67 2.92 -11.07
CA PRO A 37 -7.80 3.84 -10.97
C PRO A 37 -8.00 4.31 -9.52
N GLN A 38 -8.40 5.57 -9.36
CA GLN A 38 -8.62 6.16 -8.05
C GLN A 38 -9.70 5.40 -7.28
N GLY A 39 -9.45 5.13 -6.00
CA GLY A 39 -10.39 4.46 -5.10
C GLY A 39 -10.36 2.93 -5.14
N LEU A 40 -9.66 2.32 -6.11
CA LEU A 40 -9.53 0.87 -6.16
C LEU A 40 -8.43 0.37 -5.20
N ILE A 41 -8.76 -0.69 -4.47
CA ILE A 41 -7.83 -1.39 -3.59
C ILE A 41 -6.79 -2.09 -4.46
N HIS A 42 -5.51 -1.87 -4.17
CA HIS A 42 -4.41 -2.42 -4.96
C HIS A 42 -3.21 -2.81 -4.08
N TYR A 43 -2.29 -3.58 -4.65
CA TYR A 43 -1.01 -3.90 -4.01
C TYR A 43 0.14 -3.88 -5.02
N GLN A 44 1.36 -3.73 -4.51
CA GLN A 44 2.60 -3.94 -5.25
C GLN A 44 3.47 -4.91 -4.45
N GLN A 45 4.13 -5.84 -5.15
CA GLN A 45 5.00 -6.83 -4.54
C GLN A 45 6.23 -7.06 -5.43
N ASN A 46 7.43 -6.87 -4.87
CA ASN A 46 8.65 -7.35 -5.49
C ASN A 46 8.72 -8.88 -5.34
N LEU A 47 8.76 -9.60 -6.46
CA LEU A 47 8.86 -11.05 -6.51
C LEU A 47 10.31 -11.54 -6.64
N ASP A 48 11.29 -10.65 -6.80
CA ASP A 48 12.71 -10.97 -6.85
C ASP A 48 13.38 -10.81 -5.48
N CYS A 49 14.63 -11.26 -5.38
CA CYS A 49 15.48 -11.07 -4.21
C CYS A 49 16.36 -9.81 -4.29
N GLU A 50 16.38 -9.16 -5.45
CA GLU A 50 17.10 -7.91 -5.66
C GLU A 50 16.15 -6.71 -5.45
N PRO A 51 16.65 -5.56 -4.97
CA PRO A 51 15.83 -4.36 -4.82
C PRO A 51 15.22 -3.90 -6.15
N ALA A 52 13.92 -3.60 -6.13
CA ALA A 52 13.20 -2.94 -7.21
C ALA A 52 13.03 -1.45 -6.89
N THR A 53 12.97 -0.61 -7.92
CA THR A 53 12.74 0.83 -7.81
C THR A 53 11.65 1.22 -8.80
N PHE A 54 10.66 1.97 -8.34
CA PHE A 54 9.58 2.47 -9.18
C PHE A 54 9.30 3.94 -8.89
N LEU A 55 8.67 4.61 -9.86
CA LEU A 55 8.10 5.94 -9.71
C LEU A 55 6.58 5.81 -9.61
N ALA A 56 5.99 6.36 -8.54
CA ALA A 56 4.55 6.52 -8.42
C ALA A 56 4.16 7.98 -8.74
N ALA A 57 3.33 8.16 -9.76
CA ALA A 57 2.76 9.46 -10.11
C ALA A 57 1.26 9.48 -9.77
N LEU A 58 0.86 10.43 -8.93
CA LEU A 58 -0.51 10.63 -8.48
C LEU A 58 -1.05 11.92 -9.10
N ASN A 59 -2.35 11.99 -9.34
CA ASN A 59 -3.00 13.07 -10.08
C ASN A 59 -3.56 14.19 -9.17
N ASN A 60 -3.04 14.30 -7.94
CA ASN A 60 -3.44 15.27 -6.94
C ASN A 60 -2.23 15.60 -6.06
N ASP A 61 -2.11 16.87 -5.66
CA ASP A 61 -1.05 17.37 -4.78
C ASP A 61 -1.19 16.82 -3.34
N ASP A 62 -2.42 16.53 -2.91
CA ASP A 62 -2.73 15.76 -1.71
C ASP A 62 -3.51 14.49 -2.10
N PRO A 63 -2.80 13.44 -2.54
CA PRO A 63 -3.45 12.23 -3.04
C PRO A 63 -4.05 11.38 -1.92
N GLY A 64 -3.61 11.58 -0.67
CA GLY A 64 -3.93 10.72 0.46
C GLY A 64 -3.50 9.26 0.28
N ALA A 65 -3.61 8.47 1.35
CA ALA A 65 -3.43 7.02 1.30
C ALA A 65 -4.27 6.32 2.37
N VAL A 66 -4.87 5.18 2.01
CA VAL A 66 -5.62 4.33 2.93
C VAL A 66 -5.00 2.95 2.94
N THR A 67 -4.26 2.63 4.00
CA THR A 67 -3.78 1.27 4.25
C THR A 67 -4.95 0.41 4.70
N ILE A 68 -5.47 -0.41 3.78
CA ILE A 68 -6.78 -1.06 3.92
C ILE A 68 -6.92 -1.84 5.22
N THR A 69 -6.00 -2.76 5.52
CA THR A 69 -6.09 -3.59 6.72
C THR A 69 -6.14 -2.73 8.00
N THR A 70 -5.23 -1.77 8.15
CA THR A 70 -5.18 -0.89 9.32
C THR A 70 -6.47 -0.10 9.48
N ARG A 71 -6.91 0.59 8.42
CA ARG A 71 -8.10 1.45 8.49
C ARG A 71 -9.40 0.67 8.60
N PHE A 72 -9.48 -0.52 8.01
CA PHE A 72 -10.65 -1.39 8.11
C PHE A 72 -10.90 -1.84 9.55
N PHE A 73 -9.86 -2.19 10.31
CA PHE A 73 -9.99 -2.62 11.70
C PHE A 73 -10.09 -1.45 12.70
N GLU A 74 -9.98 -0.19 12.26
CA GLU A 74 -10.32 1.00 13.05
C GLU A 74 -11.82 1.33 13.03
N LEU A 75 -12.62 0.66 12.19
CA LEU A 75 -14.07 0.81 12.16
C LEU A 75 -14.72 0.29 13.47
N PRO A 76 -15.95 0.74 13.81
CA PRO A 76 -16.68 0.18 14.94
C PRO A 76 -16.77 -1.35 14.85
N THR A 77 -16.48 -2.03 15.96
CA THR A 77 -16.42 -3.49 16.04
C THR A 77 -17.70 -4.14 15.52
N GLU A 78 -18.86 -3.57 15.82
CA GLU A 78 -20.16 -4.09 15.39
C GLU A 78 -20.31 -4.08 13.87
N ALA A 79 -19.76 -3.07 13.19
CA ALA A 79 -19.79 -3.00 11.73
C ALA A 79 -18.88 -4.05 11.08
N ILE A 80 -17.71 -4.29 11.68
CA ILE A 80 -16.78 -5.34 11.23
C ILE A 80 -17.41 -6.71 11.43
N GLN A 81 -18.03 -6.95 12.58
CA GLN A 81 -18.75 -8.20 12.88
C GLN A 81 -19.87 -8.46 11.89
N ALA A 82 -20.70 -7.44 11.62
CA ALA A 82 -21.77 -7.54 10.63
C ALA A 82 -21.24 -7.81 9.22
N SER A 83 -20.06 -7.28 8.88
CA SER A 83 -19.47 -7.42 7.54
C SER A 83 -18.77 -8.76 7.33
N LEU A 84 -18.03 -9.25 8.33
CA LEU A 84 -17.24 -10.49 8.24
C LEU A 84 -17.94 -11.72 8.80
N ASN A 85 -19.05 -11.53 9.53
CA ASN A 85 -19.74 -12.59 10.28
C ASN A 85 -18.79 -13.33 11.25
N PHE A 86 -18.01 -12.56 12.02
CA PHE A 86 -17.10 -13.06 13.06
C PHE A 86 -17.63 -12.79 14.47
N GLU A 87 -17.39 -13.76 15.36
CA GLU A 87 -17.58 -13.62 16.80
C GLU A 87 -16.41 -12.85 17.45
N GLU A 88 -16.66 -12.11 18.53
CA GLU A 88 -15.67 -11.28 19.26
C GLU A 88 -14.30 -11.96 19.48
N PRO A 89 -14.22 -13.20 20.04
CA PRO A 89 -12.91 -13.78 20.36
C PRO A 89 -12.08 -14.11 19.11
N ALA A 90 -12.74 -14.42 18.00
CA ALA A 90 -12.06 -14.70 16.74
C ALA A 90 -11.58 -13.40 16.08
N LEU A 91 -12.40 -12.35 16.14
CA LEU A 91 -12.07 -11.03 15.60
C LEU A 91 -10.86 -10.42 16.32
N GLN A 92 -10.85 -10.45 17.65
CA GLN A 92 -9.74 -9.91 18.44
C GLN A 92 -8.43 -10.64 18.13
N LYS A 93 -8.47 -11.97 18.06
CA LYS A 93 -7.30 -12.79 17.70
C LYS A 93 -6.78 -12.49 16.29
N LEU A 94 -7.68 -12.22 15.34
CA LEU A 94 -7.29 -11.81 14.00
C LEU A 94 -6.56 -10.47 14.05
N ILE A 95 -7.13 -9.46 14.72
CA ILE A 95 -6.55 -8.11 14.84
C ILE A 95 -5.15 -8.18 15.45
N GLU A 96 -4.97 -8.95 16.52
CA GLU A 96 -3.67 -9.15 17.18
C GLU A 96 -2.63 -9.87 16.31
N SER A 97 -3.07 -10.59 15.28
CA SER A 97 -2.17 -11.33 14.37
C SER A 97 -1.76 -10.53 13.13
N LEU A 98 -2.34 -9.33 12.93
CA LEU A 98 -2.04 -8.52 11.76
C LEU A 98 -0.61 -7.96 11.85
N PRO A 99 0.17 -8.02 10.76
CA PRO A 99 1.47 -7.36 10.73
C PRO A 99 1.29 -5.84 10.75
N ASP A 100 2.34 -5.14 11.16
CA ASP A 100 2.46 -3.70 10.93
C ASP A 100 2.28 -3.42 9.44
N ALA A 101 1.57 -2.33 9.15
CA ALA A 101 1.17 -1.99 7.80
C ALA A 101 1.87 -0.71 7.33
N PRO A 102 2.10 -0.57 6.01
CA PRO A 102 1.86 -1.58 4.98
C PRO A 102 2.78 -2.81 5.12
N ALA A 103 2.32 -3.95 4.60
CA ALA A 103 2.94 -5.24 4.87
C ALA A 103 4.37 -5.31 4.31
N ALA A 104 5.29 -5.58 5.22
CA ALA A 104 6.73 -5.58 5.01
C ALA A 104 7.22 -6.58 3.92
N ALA A 105 6.84 -7.86 4.05
CA ALA A 105 7.19 -8.90 3.10
C ALA A 105 6.34 -10.17 3.31
N ARG A 106 6.29 -11.03 2.29
CA ARG A 106 5.75 -12.39 2.45
C ARG A 106 6.83 -13.30 3.02
N GLN A 107 6.54 -14.04 4.10
CA GLN A 107 7.48 -14.99 4.72
C GLN A 107 8.13 -15.95 3.72
N GLN A 108 7.35 -16.45 2.75
CA GLN A 108 7.89 -17.30 1.69
C GLN A 108 8.96 -16.60 0.84
N CYS A 109 8.80 -15.29 0.59
CA CYS A 109 9.77 -14.48 -0.16
C CYS A 109 11.07 -14.33 0.65
N LEU A 110 10.94 -14.00 1.94
CA LEU A 110 12.09 -13.85 2.84
C LEU A 110 12.91 -15.14 2.94
N GLN A 111 12.23 -16.28 3.15
CA GLN A 111 12.88 -17.59 3.19
C GLN A 111 13.60 -17.92 1.89
N ARG A 112 12.93 -17.73 0.75
CA ARG A 112 13.51 -18.00 -0.57
C ARG A 112 14.73 -17.12 -0.84
N CYS A 113 14.69 -15.86 -0.42
CA CYS A 113 15.76 -14.89 -0.64
C CYS A 113 16.84 -14.89 0.47
N GLY A 114 16.69 -15.72 1.51
CA GLY A 114 17.59 -15.73 2.66
C GLY A 114 17.62 -14.40 3.43
N MET A 115 16.52 -13.65 3.39
CA MET A 115 16.40 -12.35 4.05
C MET A 115 15.85 -12.54 5.47
N ALA A 116 16.32 -11.70 6.39
CA ALA A 116 15.78 -11.65 7.75
C ALA A 116 14.33 -11.13 7.71
N GLU A 117 13.53 -11.57 8.68
CA GLU A 117 12.23 -10.95 8.91
C GLU A 117 12.45 -9.46 9.18
N PRO A 118 11.84 -8.57 8.39
CA PRO A 118 11.94 -7.16 8.65
C PRO A 118 11.28 -6.87 9.99
N GLY A 119 12.03 -6.21 10.89
CA GLY A 119 11.44 -5.70 12.12
C GLY A 119 10.45 -4.58 11.82
N ASN A 120 9.94 -3.95 12.87
CA ASN A 120 8.97 -2.84 12.81
C ASN A 120 9.56 -1.53 12.23
N ASP A 121 10.72 -1.60 11.58
CA ASP A 121 11.47 -0.48 10.98
C ASP A 121 11.25 -0.43 9.46
N PHE A 122 10.01 -0.65 9.02
CA PHE A 122 9.59 -0.28 7.68
C PHE A 122 9.23 1.20 7.68
N SER A 123 10.23 2.05 7.45
CA SER A 123 10.02 3.48 7.26
C SER A 123 9.66 3.78 5.81
N TYR A 124 8.56 4.50 5.63
CA TYR A 124 8.20 5.14 4.37
C TYR A 124 8.62 6.59 4.44
N ASP A 125 9.60 6.99 3.62
CA ASP A 125 9.96 8.39 3.46
C ASP A 125 9.16 8.96 2.27
N TYR A 126 8.01 9.59 2.57
CA TYR A 126 7.30 10.39 1.59
C TYR A 126 8.02 11.74 1.49
N THR A 127 8.93 11.86 0.53
CA THR A 127 9.44 13.17 0.12
C THR A 127 8.38 13.83 -0.75
N TYR A 128 7.59 14.72 -0.15
CA TYR A 128 6.81 15.69 -0.89
C TYR A 128 7.73 16.86 -1.24
N ASP A 129 8.13 16.97 -2.52
CA ASP A 129 8.70 18.20 -3.06
C ASP A 129 7.59 19.27 -3.10
N ASP A 130 7.37 19.92 -1.97
CA ASP A 130 6.49 21.07 -1.86
C ASP A 130 7.25 22.33 -2.28
N ASP A 131 7.32 22.56 -3.59
CA ASP A 131 7.90 23.75 -4.21
C ASP A 131 7.16 25.06 -3.79
N THR A 132 6.11 25.00 -2.97
CA THR A 132 5.33 26.19 -2.57
C THR A 132 5.78 26.84 -1.25
N LYS A 133 6.78 26.29 -0.53
CA LYS A 133 7.23 26.85 0.76
C LYS A 133 8.23 28.01 0.72
N ASP A 134 8.55 28.55 -0.46
CA ASP A 134 9.50 29.68 -0.57
C ASP A 134 8.87 31.06 -0.85
N SER A 135 7.54 31.20 -0.90
CA SER A 135 6.92 32.53 -0.82
C SER A 135 6.57 32.89 0.62
N LYS A 136 7.57 33.41 1.34
CA LYS A 136 7.34 34.31 2.48
C LYS A 136 6.29 35.35 2.07
N ASP A 137 5.16 35.38 2.76
CA ASP A 137 4.47 36.65 3.00
C ASP A 137 4.25 36.83 4.50
N SER A 138 4.93 37.85 4.98
CA SER A 138 4.85 38.49 6.27
C SER A 138 3.49 39.16 6.46
N GLY A 139 2.91 39.05 7.65
CA GLY A 139 2.10 40.14 8.20
C GLY A 139 0.65 39.81 8.52
N ASP A 140 0.43 39.83 9.82
CA ASP A 140 -0.68 40.51 10.50
C ASP A 140 -1.98 39.75 10.83
N GLU A 141 -2.27 39.89 12.12
CA GLU A 141 -3.44 39.54 12.90
C GLU A 141 -4.78 39.89 12.21
N TYR A 142 -5.77 39.00 12.34
CA TYR A 142 -6.94 39.17 13.22
C TYR A 142 -7.71 37.86 13.38
#